data_AF-A0A5B6YVS1-F1
#
_entry.id   AF-A0A5B6YVS1-F1
#
_cell.length_a   1.000
_cell.length_b   1.000
_cell.length_c   1.000
_cell.angle_alpha   90.00
_cell.angle_beta   90.00
_cell.angle_gamma   90.00
#
_symmetry.space_group_name_H-M   'P 1'
#
loop_
_entity.id
_entity.type
_entity.pdbx_description
1 polymer ?
#
loop_
_entity_poly.entity_id
_entity_poly.type
_entity_poly.pdbx_seq_one_letter_code
_entity_poly.pdbx_strand_id
1 'polypeptide(L)'
;NSPLYDPLRNAPHRRLTLIDLNYHLNADPNNQQVPINLTIMYRQMISSGKTACLFHGEPYRAGGDDHKHGAGCIEHVPHNTVHDCTGDRSQPHHENMGHFYSAARDPI
;
A
#
# COMPACT_ATOMS: atom_id res chain seq x y z
N ASN A 1 -17.79 -18.86 6.50
CA ASN A 1 -16.76 -18.44 7.46
C ASN A 1 -15.42 -18.97 7.02
N SER A 2 -14.62 -18.14 6.34
CA SER A 2 -13.26 -18.47 5.92
C SER A 2 -12.27 -18.03 7.01
N PRO A 3 -11.20 -18.79 7.29
CA PRO A 3 -10.12 -18.32 8.18
C PRO A 3 -9.33 -17.15 7.59
N LEU A 4 -9.50 -16.85 6.31
CA LEU A 4 -8.85 -15.72 5.61
C LEU A 4 -9.73 -14.47 5.53
N TYR A 5 -10.90 -14.48 6.18
CA TYR A 5 -11.84 -13.38 6.16
C TYR A 5 -11.56 -12.40 7.29
N ASP A 6 -11.53 -11.11 6.96
CA ASP A 6 -11.49 -10.02 7.92
C ASP A 6 -12.71 -9.08 7.73
N PRO A 7 -13.52 -8.82 8.78
CA PRO A 7 -14.62 -7.86 8.75
C PRO A 7 -14.22 -6.38 8.73
N LEU A 8 -12.94 -6.01 8.88
CA LEU A 8 -12.42 -4.64 8.83
C LEU A 8 -11.61 -4.39 7.55
N ARG A 9 -12.25 -4.62 6.40
CA ARG A 9 -11.74 -4.28 5.06
C ARG A 9 -12.63 -3.25 4.40
N ASN A 10 -12.07 -2.35 3.60
CA ASN A 10 -12.77 -1.28 2.90
C ASN A 10 -13.98 -1.79 2.09
N ALA A 11 -15.20 -1.43 2.50
CA ALA A 11 -16.43 -1.99 1.93
C ALA A 11 -16.57 -1.87 0.40
N PRO A 12 -16.22 -0.75 -0.25
CA PRO A 12 -16.22 -0.62 -1.71
C PRO A 12 -15.25 -1.58 -2.42
N HIS A 13 -14.13 -1.96 -1.78
CA HIS A 13 -13.11 -2.84 -2.35
C HIS A 13 -13.32 -4.33 -2.02
N ARG A 14 -14.38 -4.68 -1.29
CA ARG A 14 -14.69 -6.07 -0.92
C ARG A 14 -15.26 -6.92 -2.05
N ARG A 15 -15.73 -6.30 -3.14
CA ARG A 15 -16.39 -7.00 -4.25
C ARG A 15 -15.65 -6.78 -5.55
N LEU A 16 -14.87 -7.77 -5.99
CA LEU A 16 -14.30 -7.90 -7.35
C LEU A 16 -13.78 -6.59 -7.96
N THR A 17 -13.23 -5.71 -7.12
CA THR A 17 -12.70 -4.43 -7.58
C THR A 17 -11.21 -4.65 -7.77
N LEU A 18 -10.69 -4.24 -8.92
CA LEU A 18 -9.24 -4.26 -9.14
C LEU A 18 -8.58 -3.37 -8.10
N ILE A 19 -7.50 -3.86 -7.49
CA ILE A 19 -6.68 -3.05 -6.60
C ILE A 19 -6.18 -1.82 -7.37
N ASP A 20 -6.17 -0.66 -6.73
CA ASP A 20 -5.54 0.53 -7.27
C ASP A 20 -4.15 0.71 -6.65
N LEU A 21 -3.10 0.42 -7.42
CA LEU A 21 -1.71 0.51 -6.95
C LEU A 21 -1.24 1.96 -6.82
N ASN A 22 -2.05 2.93 -7.23
CA ASN A 22 -1.80 4.35 -7.02
C ASN A 22 -3.00 4.96 -6.30
N TYR A 23 -3.52 4.21 -5.31
CA TYR A 23 -4.78 4.47 -4.63
C TYR A 23 -5.00 5.95 -4.37
N HIS A 24 -5.93 6.51 -5.12
CA HIS A 24 -6.55 7.77 -4.80
C HIS A 24 -7.95 7.49 -4.26
N LEU A 25 -8.48 8.38 -3.42
CA LEU A 25 -9.77 8.16 -2.75
C LEU A 25 -10.97 7.97 -3.71
N ASN A 26 -10.78 8.21 -5.00
CA ASN A 26 -11.77 8.11 -6.07
C ASN A 26 -11.40 6.99 -7.04
N ALA A 27 -12.39 6.20 -7.46
CA ALA A 27 -12.20 5.19 -8.50
C ALA A 27 -11.83 5.83 -9.84
N ASP A 28 -11.04 5.11 -10.65
CA ASP A 28 -10.77 5.49 -12.04
C ASP A 28 -12.08 5.45 -12.86
N PRO A 29 -12.58 6.60 -13.33
CA PRO A 29 -13.84 6.66 -14.08
C PRO A 29 -13.74 6.01 -15.48
N ASN A 30 -12.53 5.75 -15.98
CA ASN A 30 -12.28 5.33 -17.36
C ASN A 30 -11.98 3.82 -17.52
N ASN A 31 -12.08 3.02 -16.44
CA ASN A 31 -11.73 1.58 -16.44
C ASN A 31 -10.29 1.28 -16.95
N GLN A 32 -9.34 2.18 -16.71
CA GLN A 32 -7.92 2.05 -17.08
C GLN A 32 -7.03 1.57 -15.93
N GLN A 33 -7.61 1.00 -14.87
CA GLN A 33 -6.86 0.59 -13.69
C GLN A 33 -5.73 -0.41 -13.99
N VAL A 34 -5.95 -1.36 -14.91
CA VAL A 34 -4.91 -2.35 -15.28
C VAL A 34 -3.68 -1.69 -15.92
N PRO A 35 -3.79 -0.92 -17.02
CA PRO A 35 -2.61 -0.26 -17.60
C PRO A 35 -1.96 0.76 -16.65
N ILE A 36 -2.74 1.42 -15.78
CA ILE A 36 -2.20 2.28 -14.71
C ILE A 36 -1.34 1.45 -13.75
N ASN A 37 -1.88 0.35 -13.22
CA ASN A 37 -1.14 -0.54 -12.31
C ASN A 37 0.15 -1.08 -12.94
N LEU A 38 0.12 -1.49 -14.21
CA LEU A 38 1.31 -1.95 -14.93
C LEU A 38 2.37 -0.84 -15.07
N THR A 39 1.92 0.39 -15.38
CA THR A 39 2.80 1.57 -15.46
C THR A 39 3.41 1.90 -14.10
N ILE A 40 2.63 1.78 -13.02
CA ILE A 40 3.12 1.95 -11.64
C ILE A 40 4.20 0.91 -11.34
N MET A 41 3.94 -0.37 -11.60
CA MET A 41 4.94 -1.42 -11.36
C MET A 41 6.24 -1.17 -12.12
N TYR A 42 6.17 -0.79 -13.40
CA TYR A 42 7.37 -0.44 -14.16
C TYR A 42 8.09 0.78 -13.57
N ARG A 43 7.34 1.84 -13.21
CA ARG A 43 7.91 3.04 -12.61
C ARG A 43 8.66 2.71 -11.32
N GLN A 44 8.04 1.96 -10.42
CA GLN A 44 8.62 1.68 -9.10
C GLN A 44 9.80 0.71 -9.19
N MET A 45 9.65 -0.38 -9.94
CA MET A 45 10.69 -1.41 -10.06
C MET A 45 11.88 -0.98 -10.92
N ILE A 46 11.67 -0.16 -11.96
CA ILE A 46 12.71 0.15 -12.96
C ILE A 46 13.15 1.61 -12.90
N SER A 47 12.20 2.54 -12.99
CA SER A 47 12.55 3.97 -13.17
C SER A 47 12.93 4.66 -11.87
N SER A 48 12.29 4.26 -10.76
CA SER A 48 12.51 4.80 -9.42
C SER A 48 13.51 3.97 -8.63
N GLY A 49 13.56 2.65 -8.81
CA GLY A 49 14.49 1.74 -8.13
C GLY A 49 15.91 1.66 -8.72
N LYS A 50 16.45 2.74 -9.30
CA LYS A 50 17.73 2.71 -10.05
C LYS A 50 18.96 2.41 -9.21
N THR A 51 18.88 2.55 -7.89
CA THR A 51 19.96 2.27 -6.95
C THR A 51 19.40 1.53 -5.74
N ALA A 52 20.27 0.84 -4.99
CA ALA A 52 19.88 0.16 -3.77
C ALA A 52 19.18 1.10 -2.77
N CYS A 53 19.69 2.32 -2.60
CA CYS A 53 19.11 3.32 -1.69
C CYS A 53 17.72 3.76 -2.14
N LEU A 54 17.51 3.97 -3.45
CA LEU A 54 16.19 4.35 -3.97
C LEU A 54 15.17 3.20 -3.87
N PHE A 55 15.62 1.96 -3.97
CA PHE A 55 14.74 0.79 -3.89
C PHE A 55 14.43 0.37 -2.45
N HIS A 56 15.44 0.29 -1.59
CA HIS A 56 15.34 -0.19 -0.21
C HIS A 56 15.08 0.90 0.82
N GLY A 57 15.34 2.17 0.47
CA GLY A 57 15.31 3.28 1.40
C GLY A 57 16.69 3.59 2.00
N GLU A 58 16.69 4.62 2.86
CA GLU A 58 17.89 5.12 3.53
C GLU A 58 18.39 4.15 4.62
N PRO A 59 19.70 4.07 4.85
CA PRO A 59 20.25 3.20 5.89
C PRO A 59 19.75 3.56 7.30
N TYR A 60 19.28 2.56 8.03
CA TYR A 60 18.97 2.64 9.46
C TYR A 60 20.14 2.11 10.30
N ARG A 61 20.63 2.87 11.29
CA ARG A 61 21.81 2.51 12.09
C ARG A 61 21.63 2.85 13.56
N ALA A 62 22.18 2.00 14.44
CA ALA A 62 22.20 2.25 15.88
C ALA A 62 22.89 3.59 16.22
N GLY A 63 22.22 4.41 17.04
CA GLY A 63 22.70 5.74 17.43
C GLY A 63 22.50 6.83 16.36
N GLY A 64 21.83 6.52 15.24
CA GLY A 64 21.34 7.52 14.29
C GLY A 64 20.10 8.26 14.80
N ASP A 65 19.74 9.35 14.13
CA ASP A 65 18.50 10.07 14.42
C ASP A 65 17.31 9.28 13.81
N ASP A 66 16.45 8.75 14.67
CA ASP A 66 15.39 7.79 14.31
C ASP A 66 14.29 8.39 13.44
N HIS A 67 14.25 9.72 13.28
CA HIS A 67 12.97 10.36 12.98
C HIS A 67 12.58 10.38 11.51
N LYS A 68 13.48 10.24 10.53
CA LYS A 68 13.12 10.29 9.10
C LYS A 68 14.14 9.59 8.20
N HIS A 69 14.20 8.26 8.22
CA HIS A 69 14.86 7.53 7.14
C HIS A 69 13.93 7.51 5.93
N GLY A 70 14.47 7.85 4.74
CA GLY A 70 13.70 7.89 3.51
C GLY A 70 13.23 6.49 3.10
N ALA A 71 11.93 6.29 2.97
CA ALA A 71 11.34 5.06 2.47
C ALA A 71 11.83 4.73 1.06
N GLY A 72 11.95 3.44 0.76
CA GLY A 72 12.23 2.96 -0.59
C GLY A 72 11.05 3.22 -1.54
N CYS A 73 11.29 3.14 -2.85
CA CYS A 73 10.24 3.38 -3.84
C CYS A 73 9.04 2.43 -3.67
N ILE A 74 9.28 1.14 -3.41
CA ILE A 74 8.23 0.13 -3.26
C ILE A 74 7.45 0.28 -1.95
N GLU A 75 8.13 0.63 -0.86
CA GLU A 75 7.50 0.95 0.43
C GLU A 75 6.51 2.11 0.26
N HIS A 76 6.92 3.14 -0.49
CA HIS A 76 6.07 4.28 -0.78
C HIS A 76 4.88 3.90 -1.67
N VAL A 77 5.14 3.25 -2.82
CA VAL A 77 4.13 2.76 -3.77
C VAL A 77 4.65 1.48 -4.43
N PRO A 78 3.91 0.36 -4.44
CA PRO A 78 2.50 0.25 -4.08
C PRO A 78 2.21 -0.26 -2.67
N HIS A 79 3.22 -0.49 -1.82
CA HIS A 79 3.01 -1.08 -0.49
C HIS A 79 2.00 -0.28 0.35
N ASN A 80 2.27 1.00 0.62
CA ASN A 80 1.37 1.83 1.44
C ASN A 80 -0.02 1.99 0.79
N THR A 81 -0.08 2.11 -0.54
CA THR A 81 -1.38 2.23 -1.24
C THR A 81 -2.24 0.97 -1.12
N VAL A 82 -1.64 -0.22 -1.05
CA VAL A 82 -2.38 -1.47 -0.85
C VAL A 82 -2.91 -1.55 0.59
N HIS A 83 -2.13 -1.13 1.58
CA HIS A 83 -2.57 -0.97 2.96
C HIS A 83 -3.81 -0.05 3.04
N ASP A 84 -3.71 1.15 2.46
CA ASP A 84 -4.78 2.16 2.46
C ASP A 84 -6.03 1.70 1.71
N CYS A 85 -5.86 1.05 0.55
CA CYS A 85 -6.96 0.56 -0.26
C CYS A 85 -7.74 -0.53 0.49
N THR A 86 -7.04 -1.38 1.26
CA THR A 86 -7.61 -2.54 1.94
C THR A 86 -8.25 -2.19 3.28
N GLY A 87 -7.69 -1.25 4.06
CA GLY A 87 -8.17 -0.87 5.40
C GLY A 87 -9.59 -0.29 5.42
N ASP A 88 -10.37 -0.59 6.46
CA ASP A 88 -11.73 -0.07 6.59
C ASP A 88 -11.73 1.39 7.04
N ARG A 89 -12.04 2.28 6.09
CA ARG A 89 -12.08 3.73 6.30
C ARG A 89 -13.13 4.22 7.31
N SER A 90 -14.06 3.36 7.72
CA SER A 90 -15.03 3.68 8.76
C SER A 90 -14.48 3.51 10.19
N GLN A 91 -13.31 2.88 10.33
CA GLN A 91 -12.62 2.72 11.62
C GLN A 91 -11.79 3.97 11.96
N PRO A 92 -11.53 4.25 13.26
CA PRO A 92 -10.84 5.47 13.70
C PRO A 92 -9.46 5.69 13.09
N HIS A 93 -8.75 4.61 12.75
CA HIS A 93 -7.41 4.64 12.18
C HIS A 93 -7.30 3.80 10.90
N HIS A 94 -8.42 3.52 10.23
CA HIS A 94 -8.49 2.69 9.02
C HIS A 94 -8.09 1.21 9.24
N GLU A 95 -8.36 0.69 10.44
CA GLU A 95 -8.10 -0.70 10.80
C GLU A 95 -8.76 -1.69 9.83
N ASN A 96 -8.20 -2.88 9.59
CA ASN A 96 -6.88 -3.33 10.07
C ASN A 96 -5.76 -2.87 9.13
N MET A 97 -5.87 -3.17 7.84
CA MET A 97 -4.78 -2.98 6.89
C MET A 97 -4.29 -1.54 6.73
N GLY A 98 -5.10 -0.51 7.03
CA GLY A 98 -4.71 0.89 6.87
C GLY A 98 -3.78 1.43 7.95
N HIS A 99 -3.40 0.62 8.95
CA HIS A 99 -2.47 1.08 9.99
C HIS A 99 -1.52 -0.02 10.48
N PHE A 100 -0.26 0.34 10.72
CA PHE A 100 0.79 -0.63 11.07
C PHE A 100 0.53 -1.43 12.34
N TYR A 101 -0.14 -0.87 13.35
CA TYR A 101 -0.37 -1.58 14.62
C TYR A 101 -1.41 -2.70 14.50
N SER A 102 -2.24 -2.65 13.46
CA SER A 102 -3.39 -3.54 13.27
C SER A 102 -3.35 -4.33 11.97
N ALA A 103 -2.54 -3.95 10.98
CA ALA A 103 -2.50 -4.58 9.66
C ALA A 103 -2.43 -6.11 9.70
N ALA A 104 -1.53 -6.67 10.51
CA ALA A 104 -1.34 -8.12 10.63
C ALA A 104 -2.49 -8.88 11.32
N ARG A 105 -3.54 -8.19 11.76
CA ARG A 105 -4.79 -8.84 12.22
C ARG A 105 -5.67 -9.27 11.05
N ASP A 106 -5.49 -8.65 9.89
CA ASP A 106 -6.03 -9.13 8.63
C ASP A 106 -5.12 -10.26 8.10
N PRO A 107 -5.65 -11.46 7.79
CA PRO A 107 -4.82 -12.56 7.28
C PRO A 107 -4.22 -12.39 5.88
N ILE A 108 -4.54 -11.32 5.14
CA ILE A 108 -4.08 -11.09 3.75
C ILE A 108 -2.67 -10.49 3.67
#